data_AF-A0ABD0QS66-F1
#
_entry.id   AF-A0ABD0QS66-F1
#
_cell.length_a   1.000
_cell.length_b   1.000
_cell.length_c   1.000
_cell.angle_alpha   90.00
_cell.angle_beta   90.00
_cell.angle_gamma   90.00
#
_symmetry.space_group_name_H-M   'P 1'
#
loop_
_entity.id
_entity.type
_entity.pdbx_description
1 polymer ?
#
loop_
_entity_poly.entity_id
_entity_poly.type
_entity_poly.pdbx_seq_one_letter_code
_entity_poly.pdbx_strand_id
1 'polypeptide(L)'
;DDDPRPKGKKKMKKKKEEEIDIDVDDPEVSRFQYPFHELMVWAVLMKRQKMALFLWQRGEEAMAKALVACKLYKAMAHESSRSELVDDISQDLDNNS
;
A
#
# COMPACT_ATOMS: atom_id res chain seq x y z
N ASP A 1 16.64 43.71 31.71
CA ASP A 1 17.11 43.22 30.40
C ASP A 1 18.33 42.34 30.61
N ASP A 2 18.45 41.09 30.18
CA ASP A 2 17.59 40.11 29.51
C ASP A 2 18.26 38.75 29.89
N ASP A 3 17.53 37.86 30.57
CA ASP A 3 18.06 36.58 31.08
C ASP A 3 17.68 35.46 30.09
N PRO A 4 18.62 34.74 29.44
CA PRO A 4 18.27 33.79 28.40
C PRO A 4 17.85 32.45 29.02
N ARG A 5 16.54 32.25 29.05
CA ARG A 5 15.81 31.02 29.40
C ARG A 5 16.45 29.74 28.81
N PRO A 6 16.62 28.64 29.57
CA PRO A 6 17.20 27.42 29.05
C PRO A 6 16.20 26.67 28.16
N LYS A 7 16.55 26.46 26.88
CA LYS A 7 15.77 25.61 25.96
C LYS A 7 15.91 24.14 26.36
N GLY A 8 14.98 23.66 27.17
CA GLY A 8 14.82 22.23 27.47
C GLY A 8 14.48 21.44 26.19
N LYS A 9 15.40 20.55 25.79
CA LYS A 9 15.20 19.58 24.70
C LYS A 9 14.02 18.66 25.06
N LYS A 10 12.90 18.76 24.33
CA LYS A 10 11.81 17.78 24.41
C LYS A 10 12.34 16.41 23.98
N LYS A 11 12.53 15.49 24.93
CA LYS A 11 12.80 14.08 24.63
C LYS A 11 11.58 13.51 23.91
N MET A 12 11.76 13.22 22.63
CA MET A 12 10.81 12.45 21.82
C MET A 12 10.77 11.03 22.41
N LYS A 13 9.68 10.67 23.08
CA LYS A 13 9.47 9.31 23.59
C LYS A 13 9.40 8.38 22.37
N LYS A 14 10.42 7.53 22.19
CA LYS A 14 10.43 6.43 21.23
C LYS A 14 9.30 5.48 21.64
N LYS A 15 8.25 5.39 20.82
CA LYS A 15 7.15 4.43 21.01
C LYS A 15 7.79 3.04 20.91
N LYS A 16 7.75 2.29 22.02
CA LYS A 16 8.17 0.90 22.06
C LYS A 16 7.22 0.15 21.13
N GLU A 17 7.75 -0.49 20.09
CA GLU A 17 7.01 -1.50 19.34
C GLU A 17 6.77 -2.63 20.33
N GLU A 18 5.57 -2.68 20.91
CA GLU A 18 5.10 -3.87 21.59
C GLU A 18 4.95 -4.93 20.50
N GLU A 19 5.72 -6.01 20.60
CA GLU A 19 5.39 -7.25 19.90
C GLU A 19 4.06 -7.72 20.46
N ILE A 20 3.00 -7.48 19.68
CA ILE A 20 1.65 -7.93 19.99
C ILE A 20 1.67 -9.43 19.73
N ASP A 21 1.38 -10.24 20.77
CA ASP A 21 1.13 -11.67 20.59
C ASP A 21 -0.23 -11.81 19.91
N ILE A 22 -0.21 -12.08 18.60
CA ILE A 22 -1.41 -12.10 17.78
C ILE A 22 -2.00 -13.51 17.86
N ASP A 23 -3.08 -13.66 18.63
CA ASP A 23 -3.87 -14.89 18.62
C ASP A 23 -4.59 -15.03 17.26
N VAL A 24 -4.09 -15.95 16.44
CA VAL A 24 -4.57 -16.17 15.06
C VAL A 24 -5.99 -16.75 15.05
N ASP A 25 -6.41 -17.39 16.15
CA ASP A 25 -7.74 -17.97 16.30
C ASP A 25 -8.78 -16.96 16.82
N ASP A 26 -8.38 -15.74 17.17
CA ASP A 26 -9.32 -14.67 17.55
C ASP A 26 -10.06 -14.13 16.30
N PRO A 27 -11.39 -14.30 16.21
CA PRO A 27 -12.17 -13.79 15.09
C PRO A 27 -12.16 -12.25 14.98
N GLU A 28 -11.78 -11.50 16.02
CA GLU A 28 -11.56 -10.05 15.94
C GLU A 28 -10.24 -9.68 15.26
N VAL A 29 -9.18 -10.47 15.47
CA VAL A 29 -7.87 -10.29 14.83
C VAL A 29 -7.95 -10.55 13.32
N SER A 30 -8.82 -11.46 12.90
CA SER A 30 -9.02 -11.80 11.48
C SER A 30 -9.82 -10.74 10.70
N ARG A 31 -10.32 -9.68 11.35
CA ARG A 31 -11.16 -8.66 10.70
C ARG A 31 -10.34 -7.43 10.36
N PHE A 32 -10.53 -6.93 9.13
CA PHE A 32 -9.96 -5.66 8.73
C PHE A 32 -10.67 -4.50 9.42
N GLN A 33 -9.90 -3.57 9.99
CA GLN A 33 -10.41 -2.30 10.52
C GLN A 33 -11.12 -1.48 9.44
N TYR A 34 -10.67 -1.59 8.18
CA TYR A 34 -11.19 -0.85 7.04
C TYR A 34 -11.51 -1.77 5.85
N PRO A 35 -12.54 -2.63 5.95
CA PRO A 35 -12.75 -3.74 5.02
C PRO A 35 -12.93 -3.30 3.55
N PHE A 36 -13.58 -2.15 3.32
CA PHE A 36 -13.75 -1.63 1.96
C PHE A 36 -12.48 -1.04 1.35
N HIS A 37 -11.57 -0.53 2.19
CA HIS A 37 -10.29 0.00 1.73
C HIS A 37 -9.40 -1.15 1.27
N GLU A 38 -9.32 -2.21 2.09
CA GLU A 38 -8.60 -3.44 1.74
C GLU A 38 -9.17 -4.09 0.47
N LEU A 39 -10.49 -4.17 0.36
CA LEU A 39 -11.14 -4.70 -0.82
C LEU A 39 -10.86 -3.85 -2.08
N MET A 40 -10.77 -2.53 -1.94
CA MET A 40 -10.43 -1.63 -3.06
C MET A 40 -8.99 -1.86 -3.53
N VAL A 41 -8.04 -1.96 -2.59
CA VAL A 41 -6.62 -2.24 -2.91
C VAL A 41 -6.50 -3.59 -3.62
N TRP A 42 -7.17 -4.62 -3.12
CA TRP A 42 -7.25 -5.91 -3.79
C TRP A 42 -7.81 -5.81 -5.22
N ALA A 43 -8.90 -5.06 -5.42
CA ALA A 43 -9.48 -4.87 -6.75
C ALA A 43 -8.51 -4.18 -7.73
N VAL A 44 -7.72 -3.21 -7.25
CA VAL A 44 -6.68 -2.54 -8.05
C VAL A 44 -5.59 -3.53 -8.45
N LEU A 45 -5.05 -4.28 -7.49
CA LEU A 45 -3.98 -5.27 -7.73
C LEU A 45 -4.43 -6.39 -8.69
N MET A 46 -5.68 -6.84 -8.57
CA MET A 46 -6.25 -7.88 -9.43
C MET A 46 -6.77 -7.37 -10.79
N LYS A 47 -6.48 -6.10 -11.16
CA LYS A 47 -6.95 -5.46 -12.40
C LYS A 47 -8.49 -5.41 -12.56
N ARG A 48 -9.26 -5.46 -11.47
CA ARG A 48 -10.74 -5.41 -11.47
C ARG A 48 -11.26 -3.97 -11.50
N GLN A 49 -11.09 -3.29 -12.63
CA GLN A 49 -11.33 -1.85 -12.78
C GLN A 49 -12.72 -1.37 -12.34
N LYS A 50 -13.79 -2.06 -12.77
CA LYS A 50 -15.18 -1.68 -12.41
C LYS A 50 -15.42 -1.73 -10.90
N MET A 51 -14.86 -2.72 -10.22
CA MET A 51 -14.96 -2.83 -8.77
C MET A 51 -14.11 -1.78 -8.05
N ALA A 52 -12.90 -1.51 -8.53
CA ALA A 52 -12.05 -0.46 -7.97
C ALA A 52 -12.74 0.90 -8.04
N LEU A 53 -13.34 1.25 -9.20
CA LEU A 53 -14.11 2.47 -9.38
C LEU A 53 -15.33 2.54 -8.45
N PHE A 54 -16.08 1.44 -8.35
CA PHE A 54 -17.25 1.37 -7.49
C PHE A 54 -16.90 1.61 -6.02
N LEU A 55 -15.83 0.98 -5.52
CA LEU A 55 -15.38 1.11 -4.13
C LEU A 55 -14.76 2.48 -3.85
N TRP A 56 -14.07 3.06 -4.83
CA TRP A 56 -13.53 4.42 -4.75
C TRP A 56 -14.65 5.46 -4.59
N GLN A 57 -15.72 5.33 -5.37
CA GLN A 57 -16.84 6.29 -5.37
C GLN A 57 -17.76 6.18 -4.15
N ARG A 58 -17.77 5.03 -3.45
CA ARG A 58 -18.77 4.71 -2.40
C ARG A 58 -18.28 4.93 -0.96
N GLY A 59 -17.37 5.87 -0.69
CA GLY A 59 -17.00 6.15 0.69
C GLY A 59 -16.19 7.42 0.91
N GLU A 60 -15.80 7.62 2.16
CA GLU A 60 -14.96 8.74 2.58
C GLU A 60 -13.56 8.62 1.98
N GLU A 61 -12.81 9.74 1.97
CA GLU A 61 -11.41 9.81 1.51
C GLU A 61 -11.17 9.44 0.03
N ALA A 62 -12.13 9.77 -0.85
CA ALA A 62 -12.03 9.51 -2.29
C ALA A 62 -10.71 10.03 -2.91
N MET A 63 -10.24 11.21 -2.52
CA MET A 63 -8.98 11.77 -3.03
C MET A 63 -7.77 10.90 -2.65
N ALA A 64 -7.69 10.46 -1.38
CA ALA A 64 -6.60 9.60 -0.92
C ALA A 64 -6.63 8.24 -1.63
N LYS A 65 -7.82 7.64 -1.76
CA LYS A 65 -8.03 6.38 -2.51
C LYS A 65 -7.57 6.48 -3.97
N ALA A 66 -7.92 7.58 -4.65
CA ALA A 66 -7.47 7.82 -6.01
C ALA A 66 -5.95 7.87 -6.10
N LEU A 67 -5.29 8.57 -5.17
CA LEU A 67 -3.82 8.67 -5.14
C LEU A 67 -3.16 7.31 -4.90
N VAL A 68 -3.69 6.50 -3.97
CA VAL A 68 -3.22 5.13 -3.72
C VAL A 68 -3.36 4.27 -4.97
N ALA A 69 -4.55 4.26 -5.59
CA ALA A 69 -4.80 3.51 -6.82
C ALA A 69 -3.87 3.96 -7.96
N CYS A 70 -3.68 5.27 -8.15
CA CYS A 70 -2.75 5.82 -9.14
C CYS A 70 -1.31 5.34 -8.92
N LYS A 71 -0.83 5.33 -7.67
CA LYS A 71 0.52 4.85 -7.37
C LYS A 71 0.68 3.37 -7.66
N LEU A 72 -0.30 2.55 -7.28
CA LEU A 72 -0.31 1.11 -7.55
C LEU A 72 -0.35 0.83 -9.06
N TYR A 73 -1.22 1.50 -9.81
CA TYR A 73 -1.30 1.31 -11.27
C TYR A 73 0.00 1.69 -11.97
N LYS A 74 0.64 2.79 -11.57
CA LYS A 74 1.94 3.19 -12.12
C LYS A 74 3.03 2.15 -11.82
N ALA A 75 3.09 1.65 -10.58
CA ALA A 75 4.05 0.63 -10.19
C ALA A 75 3.82 -0.69 -10.95
N MET A 76 2.58 -1.14 -11.06
CA MET A 76 2.25 -2.36 -11.80
C MET A 76 2.52 -2.23 -13.31
N ALA A 77 2.25 -1.07 -13.91
CA ALA A 77 2.57 -0.82 -15.31
C ALA A 77 4.09 -0.87 -15.56
N HIS A 78 4.87 -0.25 -14.68
CA HIS A 78 6.34 -0.27 -14.75
C HIS A 78 6.91 -1.70 -14.59
N GLU A 79 6.37 -2.49 -13.66
CA GLU A 79 6.80 -3.86 -13.46
C GLU A 79 6.40 -4.75 -14.65
N SER A 80 5.19 -4.59 -15.17
CA SER A 80 4.72 -5.31 -16.36
C SER A 80 5.61 -5.06 -17.57
N SER A 81 5.98 -3.80 -17.84
CA SER A 81 6.86 -3.48 -18.98
C SER A 81 8.27 -4.04 -18.84
N ARG A 82 8.76 -4.17 -17.60
CA ARG A 82 10.07 -4.79 -17.35
C ARG A 82 9.99 -6.31 -17.50
N SER A 83 8.88 -6.92 -17.09
CA SER A 83 8.64 -8.36 -17.25
C SER A 83 8.47 -8.75 -18.72
N GLU A 84 7.66 -8.03 -19.50
CA GLU A 84 7.46 -8.30 -20.92
C GLU A 84 8.80 -8.29 -21.69
N LEU A 85 9.67 -7.32 -21.41
CA LEU A 85 10.99 -7.27 -22.03
C LEU A 85 11.87 -8.48 -21.68
N VAL A 86 11.76 -8.99 -20.46
CA VAL A 86 12.52 -10.18 -20.03
C VAL A 86 11.97 -11.45 -20.68
N ASP A 87 10.65 -11.54 -20.86
CA ASP A 87 10.00 -12.64 -21.56
C ASP A 87 10.40 -12.63 -23.04
N ASP A 88 10.40 -11.48 -23.72
CA ASP A 88 10.83 -11.33 -25.12
C ASP A 88 12.29 -11.79 -25.32
N ILE A 89 13.20 -11.32 -24.47
CA ILE A 89 14.63 -11.70 -24.52
C ILE A 89 14.80 -13.21 -24.29
N SER A 90 14.05 -13.78 -23.34
CA SER A 90 14.12 -15.22 -23.05
C SER A 90 13.62 -16.04 -24.22
N GLN A 91 12.53 -15.61 -24.87
CA GLN A 91 11.99 -16.26 -26.06
C GLN A 91 12.96 -16.23 -27.24
N ASP A 92 13.63 -15.10 -27.47
CA ASP A 92 14.65 -14.96 -28.53
C ASP A 92 15.87 -15.87 -28.29
N LEU A 93 16.26 -16.05 -27.03
CA LEU A 93 17.36 -16.95 -26.65
C LEU A 93 16.98 -18.42 -26.85
N ASP A 94 15.77 -18.83 -26.44
CA ASP A 94 15.28 -20.20 -26.60
C ASP A 94 15.06 -20.58 -28.08
N ASN A 95 14.63 -19.63 -28.91
CA ASN A 95 14.43 -19.84 -30.35
C ASN A 95 15.74 -19.97 -31.14
N ASN A 96 16.87 -19.54 -30.56
CA ASN A 96 18.19 -19.56 -31.20
C ASN A 96 19.12 -20.65 -30.63
N SER A 97 18.60 -21.53 -29.76
CA SER A 97 19.32 -22.68 -29.18
C SER A 97 18.92 -24.02 -29.78
#